data_AF-K1QJW4-F1
#
_entry.id   AF-K1QJW4-F1
#
_cell.length_a   1.000
_cell.length_b   1.000
_cell.length_c   1.000
_cell.angle_alpha   90.00
_cell.angle_beta   90.00
_cell.angle_gamma   90.00
#
_symmetry.space_group_name_H-M   'P 1'
#
loop_
_entity.id
_entity.type
_entity.pdbx_description
1 polymer ?
#
loop_
_entity_poly.entity_id
_entity_poly.type
_entity_poly.pdbx_seq_one_letter_code
_entity_poly.pdbx_strand_id
1 'polypeptide(L)'
;MYNVQKSIKEDQNGTVTYEFNTDTIDFLDQYKNLTLCIKPYTNDTYPDINKETVVNKTVCSACLQDYSTLNSHFKDIRKTTGGKICMDLVDMMNYTRLMWGGETDLNCTQHDRDDMPVLLTSFIILTTPLLFYGASCICGERRKLKLLTQKRLKNPISVEVSHLNHSSEGNHVYSHTNSVS
;
A
#
# COMPACT_ATOMS: atom_id res chain seq x y z
N MET A 1 16.16 5.28 -33.88
CA MET A 1 16.82 4.02 -34.27
C MET A 1 17.39 3.44 -32.98
N TYR A 2 16.76 2.42 -32.40
CA TYR A 2 17.14 1.88 -31.08
C TYR A 2 18.26 0.85 -31.27
N ASN A 3 19.36 0.99 -30.52
CA ASN A 3 20.44 0.00 -30.51
C ASN A 3 20.03 -1.12 -29.55
N VAL A 4 19.89 -2.34 -30.06
CA VAL A 4 19.56 -3.52 -29.27
C VAL A 4 20.79 -4.44 -29.25
N GLN A 5 21.21 -4.89 -28.06
CA GLN A 5 22.32 -5.83 -27.84
C GLN A 5 22.16 -7.13 -28.66
N LYS A 6 23.18 -7.45 -29.48
CA LYS A 6 23.22 -8.67 -30.32
C LYS A 6 24.21 -9.70 -29.75
N SER A 7 23.87 -10.99 -29.83
CA SER A 7 24.80 -12.07 -29.48
C SER A 7 25.72 -12.40 -30.66
N ILE A 8 26.96 -12.79 -30.37
CA ILE A 8 27.98 -13.18 -31.36
C ILE A 8 27.85 -14.70 -31.58
N LYS A 9 27.60 -15.12 -32.81
CA LYS A 9 27.70 -16.52 -33.24
C LYS A 9 28.78 -16.64 -34.30
N GLU A 10 29.64 -17.64 -34.20
CA GLU A 10 30.64 -17.97 -35.23
C GLU A 10 30.14 -19.19 -36.00
N ASP A 11 30.05 -19.09 -37.33
CA ASP A 11 29.68 -20.21 -38.19
C ASP A 11 30.89 -21.14 -38.45
N GLN A 12 30.65 -22.31 -39.06
CA GLN A 12 31.73 -23.26 -39.37
C GLN A 12 32.77 -22.72 -40.39
N ASN A 13 32.49 -21.58 -41.03
CA ASN A 13 33.35 -20.88 -41.96
C ASN A 13 34.12 -19.72 -41.31
N GLY A 14 33.99 -19.50 -40.00
CA GLY A 14 34.63 -18.39 -39.27
C GLY A 14 33.94 -17.03 -39.47
N THR A 15 32.73 -17.01 -40.03
CA THR A 15 31.90 -15.81 -40.15
C THR A 15 31.21 -15.54 -38.82
N VAL A 16 31.40 -14.33 -38.29
CA VAL A 16 30.68 -13.86 -37.10
C VAL A 16 29.33 -13.28 -37.53
N THR A 17 28.24 -13.93 -37.13
CA THR A 17 26.88 -13.40 -37.27
C THR A 17 26.37 -12.84 -35.95
N TYR A 18 25.61 -11.74 -36.05
CA TYR A 18 25.01 -11.09 -34.91
C TYR A 18 23.51 -11.38 -34.91
N GLU A 19 23.08 -12.27 -34.01
CA GLU A 19 21.68 -12.71 -33.93
C GLU A 19 21.08 -12.40 -32.56
N PHE A 20 19.79 -12.06 -32.57
CA PHE A 20 18.99 -11.94 -31.37
C PHE A 20 18.48 -13.33 -30.94
N ASN A 21 18.21 -13.47 -29.64
CA ASN A 21 17.45 -14.63 -29.16
C ASN A 21 16.02 -14.58 -29.72
N THR A 22 15.37 -15.74 -29.89
CA THR A 22 13.98 -15.86 -30.37
C THR A 22 13.03 -14.97 -29.57
N ASP A 23 13.15 -14.98 -28.23
CA ASP A 23 12.32 -14.15 -27.34
C ASP A 23 12.48 -12.65 -27.62
N THR A 24 13.69 -12.22 -28.00
CA THR A 24 13.98 -10.83 -28.35
C THR A 24 13.39 -10.45 -29.71
N ILE A 25 13.44 -11.37 -30.69
CA ILE A 25 12.82 -11.18 -32.00
C ILE A 25 11.30 -11.06 -31.83
N ASP A 26 10.70 -11.96 -31.06
CA ASP A 26 9.26 -11.99 -30.80
C ASP A 26 8.81 -10.74 -30.03
N PHE A 27 9.59 -10.28 -29.05
CA PHE A 27 9.32 -9.02 -28.34
C PHE A 27 9.36 -7.82 -29.30
N LEU A 28 10.36 -7.75 -30.18
CA LEU A 28 10.49 -6.64 -31.14
C LEU A 28 9.36 -6.64 -32.18
N ASP A 29 8.89 -7.81 -32.60
CA ASP A 29 7.74 -7.93 -33.50
C ASP A 29 6.45 -7.46 -32.82
N GLN A 30 6.19 -7.90 -31.59
CA GLN A 30 5.04 -7.43 -30.80
C GLN A 30 5.10 -5.92 -30.55
N TYR A 31 6.29 -5.38 -30.24
CA TYR A 31 6.49 -3.94 -30.05
C TYR A 31 6.18 -3.17 -31.34
N LYS A 32 6.60 -3.70 -32.49
CA LYS A 32 6.28 -3.13 -33.81
C LYS A 32 4.78 -3.15 -34.06
N ASN A 33 4.08 -4.24 -33.75
CA ASN A 33 2.62 -4.35 -33.92
C ASN A 33 1.89 -3.31 -33.07
N LEU A 34 2.26 -3.18 -31.79
CA LEU A 34 1.72 -2.13 -30.92
C LEU A 34 1.97 -0.72 -31.49
N THR A 35 3.19 -0.45 -31.94
CA THR A 35 3.54 0.84 -32.54
C THR A 35 2.71 1.14 -33.80
N LEU A 36 2.48 0.12 -34.64
CA LEU A 36 1.62 0.23 -35.82
C LEU A 36 0.15 0.46 -35.45
N CYS A 37 -0.33 -0.15 -34.37
CA CYS A 37 -1.69 0.08 -33.87
C CYS A 37 -1.86 1.51 -33.35
N ILE A 38 -0.86 2.04 -32.63
CA ILE A 38 -0.92 3.38 -32.02
C ILE A 38 -0.73 4.49 -33.07
N LYS A 39 0.12 4.28 -34.08
CA LYS A 39 0.53 5.28 -35.08
C LYS A 39 -0.62 6.10 -35.72
N PRO A 40 -1.76 5.51 -36.12
CA PRO A 40 -2.87 6.27 -36.71
C PRO A 40 -3.46 7.33 -35.76
N TYR A 41 -3.27 7.15 -34.45
CA TYR A 41 -3.86 8.00 -33.42
C TYR A 41 -2.91 9.08 -32.91
N THR A 42 -1.59 8.94 -33.16
CA THR A 42 -0.55 9.89 -32.71
C THR A 42 -0.06 10.83 -33.81
N ASN A 43 -0.57 10.74 -35.04
CA ASN A 43 -0.22 11.69 -36.11
C ASN A 43 -1.12 12.92 -36.01
N ASP A 44 -0.57 14.01 -35.50
CA ASP A 44 -1.18 15.33 -35.39
C ASP A 44 -1.90 15.77 -36.67
N THR A 45 -3.19 16.08 -36.57
CA THR A 45 -3.86 16.99 -37.51
C THR A 45 -4.85 17.95 -36.84
N TYR A 46 -5.05 17.95 -35.52
CA TYR A 46 -5.91 18.99 -34.94
C TYR A 46 -5.71 19.21 -33.43
N PRO A 47 -5.30 20.43 -33.00
CA PRO A 47 -5.36 20.82 -31.60
C PRO A 47 -6.80 21.22 -31.30
N ASP A 48 -7.57 20.32 -30.72
CA ASP A 48 -8.87 20.68 -30.17
C ASP A 48 -9.07 19.96 -28.85
N ILE A 49 -9.39 20.76 -27.84
CA ILE A 49 -9.21 20.50 -26.40
C ILE A 49 -10.14 19.37 -25.91
N ASN A 50 -10.96 18.81 -26.80
CA ASN A 50 -11.95 17.77 -26.55
C ASN A 50 -11.65 16.44 -27.29
N LYS A 51 -10.69 16.42 -28.22
CA LYS A 51 -10.38 15.25 -29.07
C LYS A 51 -9.45 14.26 -28.35
N GLU A 52 -8.60 14.77 -27.48
CA GLU A 52 -7.64 14.00 -26.69
C GLU A 52 -8.32 12.86 -25.90
N THR A 53 -9.42 13.15 -25.18
CA THR A 53 -10.09 12.13 -24.35
C THR A 53 -10.80 11.03 -25.17
N VAL A 54 -11.35 11.36 -26.35
CA VAL A 54 -12.07 10.42 -27.20
C VAL A 54 -11.11 9.56 -28.01
N VAL A 55 -10.06 10.17 -28.55
CA VAL A 55 -8.97 9.45 -29.24
C VAL A 55 -8.35 8.46 -28.27
N ASN A 56 -8.03 8.90 -27.05
CA ASN A 56 -7.42 8.09 -26.00
C ASN A 56 -8.24 6.84 -25.68
N LYS A 57 -9.52 6.98 -25.30
CA LYS A 57 -10.39 5.81 -25.05
C LYS A 57 -10.46 4.83 -26.24
N THR A 58 -10.44 5.37 -27.46
CA THR A 58 -10.49 4.57 -28.68
C THR A 58 -9.18 3.82 -28.93
N VAL A 59 -8.01 4.46 -28.73
CA VAL A 59 -6.71 3.77 -28.86
C VAL A 59 -6.54 2.72 -27.76
N CYS A 60 -6.90 3.07 -26.52
CA CYS A 60 -6.75 2.17 -25.38
C CYS A 60 -7.52 0.88 -25.59
N SER A 61 -8.72 0.96 -26.16
CA SER A 61 -9.55 -0.21 -26.48
C SER A 61 -9.09 -0.94 -27.74
N ALA A 62 -8.72 -0.22 -28.79
CA ALA A 62 -8.28 -0.80 -30.06
C ALA A 62 -6.94 -1.54 -29.94
N CYS A 63 -5.98 -0.96 -29.22
CA CYS A 63 -4.62 -1.48 -29.07
C CYS A 63 -4.41 -2.23 -27.73
N LEU A 64 -5.46 -2.43 -26.93
CA LEU A 64 -5.36 -3.11 -25.62
C LEU A 64 -4.72 -4.48 -25.76
N GLN A 65 -5.14 -5.23 -26.79
CA GLN A 65 -4.71 -6.60 -26.99
C GLN A 65 -3.21 -6.66 -27.34
N ASP A 66 -2.75 -5.77 -28.23
CA ASP A 66 -1.33 -5.69 -28.61
C ASP A 66 -0.46 -5.29 -27.42
N TYR A 67 -0.90 -4.30 -26.65
CA TYR A 67 -0.21 -3.86 -25.43
C TYR A 67 -0.18 -4.97 -24.37
N SER A 68 -1.31 -5.64 -24.13
CA SER A 68 -1.41 -6.73 -23.16
C SER A 68 -0.52 -7.90 -23.53
N THR A 69 -0.48 -8.25 -24.83
CA THR A 69 0.38 -9.32 -25.37
C THR A 69 1.85 -8.99 -25.15
N LEU A 70 2.28 -7.78 -25.54
CA LEU A 70 3.65 -7.30 -25.33
C LEU A 70 4.04 -7.28 -23.85
N ASN A 71 3.18 -6.73 -22.99
CA ASN A 71 3.44 -6.60 -21.56
C ASN A 71 3.50 -7.97 -20.86
N SER A 72 2.67 -8.93 -21.28
CA SER A 72 2.67 -10.29 -20.74
C SER A 72 3.93 -11.03 -21.16
N HIS A 73 4.29 -10.96 -22.45
CA HIS A 73 5.52 -11.57 -22.96
C HIS A 73 6.78 -11.01 -22.27
N PHE A 74 6.86 -9.69 -22.06
CA PHE A 74 7.95 -9.09 -21.30
C PHE A 74 8.02 -9.59 -19.85
N LYS A 75 6.87 -9.77 -19.18
CA LYS A 75 6.82 -10.34 -17.83
C LYS A 75 7.32 -11.78 -17.81
N ASP A 76 6.98 -12.57 -18.82
CA ASP A 76 7.42 -13.95 -18.95
C ASP A 76 8.93 -14.03 -19.17
N ILE A 77 9.48 -13.25 -20.11
CA ILE A 77 10.94 -13.15 -20.31
C ILE A 77 11.64 -12.72 -19.02
N ARG A 78 11.08 -11.74 -18.29
CA ARG A 78 11.66 -11.25 -17.03
C ARG A 78 11.64 -12.33 -15.95
N LYS A 79 10.59 -13.15 -15.91
CA LYS A 79 10.45 -14.25 -14.96
C LYS A 79 11.42 -15.40 -15.30
N THR A 80 11.51 -15.81 -16.56
CA THR A 80 12.37 -16.92 -17.00
C THR A 80 13.86 -16.60 -16.86
N THR A 81 14.25 -15.34 -17.10
CA THR A 81 15.64 -14.87 -16.98
C THR A 81 16.03 -14.46 -15.55
N GLY A 82 15.11 -14.53 -14.59
CA GLY A 82 15.35 -14.05 -13.23
C GLY A 82 15.67 -12.55 -13.16
N GLY A 83 15.12 -11.76 -14.08
CA GLY A 83 15.33 -10.32 -14.18
C GLY A 83 16.58 -9.89 -14.95
N LYS A 84 17.37 -10.83 -15.47
CA LYS A 84 18.58 -10.54 -16.26
C LYS A 84 18.22 -10.34 -17.74
N ILE A 85 17.61 -9.20 -18.05
CA ILE A 85 17.29 -8.79 -19.43
C ILE A 85 18.19 -7.63 -19.83
N CYS A 86 18.48 -7.49 -21.12
CA CYS A 86 19.20 -6.34 -21.67
C CYS A 86 18.48 -5.03 -21.35
N MET A 87 19.26 -3.98 -21.05
CA MET A 87 18.72 -2.66 -20.72
C MET A 87 17.83 -2.09 -21.83
N ASP A 88 18.19 -2.30 -23.10
CA ASP A 88 17.43 -1.80 -24.25
C ASP A 88 15.97 -2.28 -24.26
N LEU A 89 15.71 -3.55 -23.86
CA LEU A 89 14.36 -4.11 -23.77
C LEU A 89 13.60 -3.52 -22.58
N VAL A 90 14.30 -3.31 -21.46
CA VAL A 90 13.73 -2.69 -20.27
C VAL A 90 13.33 -1.25 -20.56
N ASP A 91 14.18 -0.50 -21.26
CA ASP A 91 13.94 0.88 -21.65
C ASP A 91 12.80 1.00 -22.65
N MET A 92 12.75 0.12 -23.66
CA MET A 92 11.60 0.04 -24.57
C MET A 92 10.29 -0.18 -23.81
N MET A 93 10.26 -1.16 -22.90
CA MET A 93 9.03 -1.45 -22.16
C MET A 93 8.68 -0.34 -21.14
N ASN A 94 9.67 0.29 -20.52
CA ASN A 94 9.45 1.42 -19.61
C ASN A 94 8.86 2.59 -20.38
N TYR A 95 9.41 2.93 -21.54
CA TYR A 95 8.86 3.96 -22.42
C TYR A 95 7.44 3.60 -22.84
N THR A 96 7.17 2.37 -23.28
CA THR A 96 5.82 1.92 -23.63
C THR A 96 4.84 2.05 -22.48
N ARG A 97 5.23 1.69 -21.24
CA ARG A 97 4.36 1.82 -20.06
C ARG A 97 4.08 3.27 -19.70
N LEU A 98 5.08 4.15 -19.84
CA LEU A 98 4.92 5.59 -19.65
C LEU A 98 3.95 6.15 -20.68
N MET A 99 4.16 5.87 -21.97
CA MET A 99 3.25 6.27 -23.04
C MET A 99 1.82 5.73 -22.83
N TRP A 100 1.69 4.50 -22.32
CA TRP A 100 0.38 3.87 -22.09
C TRP A 100 -0.36 4.44 -20.87
N GLY A 101 0.31 4.60 -19.73
CA GLY A 101 -0.34 4.86 -18.45
C GLY A 101 0.06 6.15 -17.73
N GLY A 102 1.16 6.79 -18.11
CA GLY A 102 1.71 7.95 -17.41
C GLY A 102 1.60 9.24 -18.21
N GLU A 103 0.50 9.98 -18.04
CA GLU A 103 0.33 11.43 -18.30
C GLU A 103 0.83 12.05 -19.62
N THR A 104 1.33 11.27 -20.58
CA THR A 104 2.00 11.74 -21.81
C THR A 104 1.46 11.01 -23.03
N ASP A 105 0.14 11.12 -23.26
CA ASP A 105 -0.55 11.16 -24.57
C ASP A 105 -1.82 10.30 -24.62
N LEU A 106 -1.87 9.13 -23.97
CA LEU A 106 -2.97 8.16 -24.14
C LEU A 106 -3.85 7.90 -22.90
N ASN A 107 -3.38 8.17 -21.68
CA ASN A 107 -4.12 7.98 -20.42
C ASN A 107 -4.94 6.66 -20.34
N CYS A 108 -4.36 5.54 -20.79
CA CYS A 108 -5.02 4.23 -20.83
C CYS A 108 -5.04 3.49 -19.49
N THR A 109 -4.86 4.19 -18.39
CA THR A 109 -4.90 3.61 -17.05
C THR A 109 -6.34 3.27 -16.71
N GLN A 110 -6.71 2.01 -16.89
CA GLN A 110 -7.93 1.46 -16.34
C GLN A 110 -7.73 1.23 -14.84
N HIS A 111 -8.00 2.25 -14.04
CA HIS A 111 -8.27 2.04 -12.62
C HIS A 111 -9.68 1.45 -12.54
N ASP A 112 -9.78 0.12 -12.45
CA ASP A 112 -11.02 -0.49 -11.98
C ASP A 112 -11.29 0.12 -10.61
N ARG A 113 -12.34 0.95 -10.52
CA ARG A 113 -12.70 1.70 -9.32
C ARG A 113 -13.30 0.77 -8.27
N ASP A 114 -12.49 -0.14 -7.77
CA ASP A 114 -12.73 -0.94 -6.58
C ASP A 114 -12.48 -0.13 -5.29
N ASP A 115 -12.53 1.20 -5.39
CA ASP A 115 -12.42 2.10 -4.25
C ASP A 115 -13.62 1.95 -3.30
N MET A 116 -14.78 1.55 -3.82
CA MET A 116 -16.01 1.40 -3.04
C MET A 116 -15.94 0.36 -1.92
N PRO A 117 -15.51 -0.89 -2.15
CA PRO A 117 -15.33 -1.86 -1.07
C PRO A 117 -14.25 -1.41 -0.07
N VAL A 118 -13.19 -0.74 -0.52
CA VAL A 118 -12.14 -0.21 0.37
C VAL A 118 -12.69 0.89 1.28
N LEU A 119 -13.49 1.81 0.73
CA LEU A 119 -14.15 2.87 1.50
C LEU A 119 -15.15 2.31 2.52
N LEU A 120 -15.97 1.35 2.10
CA LEU A 120 -16.98 0.73 2.96
C LEU A 120 -16.34 -0.04 4.12
N THR A 121 -15.33 -0.86 3.84
CA THR A 121 -14.62 -1.64 4.87
C THR A 121 -13.89 -0.72 5.85
N SER A 122 -13.24 0.33 5.36
CA SER A 122 -12.60 1.34 6.21
C SER A 122 -13.60 2.02 7.14
N PHE A 123 -14.78 2.38 6.65
CA PHE A 123 -15.83 3.00 7.46
C PHE A 123 -16.35 2.06 8.56
N ILE A 124 -16.56 0.78 8.27
CA ILE A 124 -16.99 -0.22 9.26
C ILE A 124 -15.95 -0.37 10.37
N ILE A 125 -14.66 -0.46 10.01
CA ILE A 125 -13.58 -0.61 10.98
C ILE A 125 -13.50 0.63 11.90
N LEU A 126 -13.65 1.84 11.36
CA LEU A 126 -13.64 3.07 12.13
C LEU A 126 -14.87 3.24 13.04
N THR A 127 -16.04 2.80 12.59
CA THR A 127 -17.28 2.92 13.36
C THR A 127 -17.42 1.83 14.43
N THR A 128 -16.81 0.67 14.25
CA THR A 128 -16.82 -0.45 15.22
C THR A 128 -16.44 -0.04 16.65
N PRO A 129 -15.30 0.62 16.92
CA PRO A 129 -14.96 1.04 18.29
C PRO A 129 -15.94 2.07 18.84
N LEU A 130 -16.40 3.03 18.02
CA LEU A 130 -17.37 4.03 18.46
C LEU A 130 -18.69 3.39 18.91
N LEU A 131 -19.19 2.43 18.13
CA LEU A 131 -20.39 1.67 18.46
C LEU A 131 -20.16 0.76 19.67
N PHE A 132 -19.01 0.10 19.77
CA PHE A 132 -18.67 -0.76 20.90
C PHE A 132 -18.59 0.02 22.21
N TYR A 133 -17.90 1.15 22.24
CA TYR A 133 -17.80 1.99 23.43
C TYR A 133 -19.12 2.70 23.74
N GLY A 134 -19.85 3.16 22.72
CA GLY A 134 -21.20 3.73 22.89
C GLY A 134 -22.18 2.72 23.50
N ALA A 135 -22.22 1.49 22.96
CA ALA A 135 -23.02 0.41 23.49
C ALA A 135 -22.59 0.00 24.90
N SER A 136 -21.29 -0.02 25.18
CA SER A 136 -20.77 -0.31 26.52
C SER A 136 -21.15 0.77 27.54
N CYS A 137 -21.31 2.03 27.14
CA CYS A 137 -21.78 3.09 28.02
C CYS A 137 -23.28 2.98 28.33
N ILE A 138 -24.10 2.52 27.38
CA ILE A 138 -25.57 2.41 27.52
C ILE A 138 -25.96 1.09 28.21
N CYS A 139 -25.38 -0.03 27.77
CA CYS A 139 -25.66 -1.37 28.27
C CYS A 139 -24.73 -1.80 29.41
N GLY A 140 -23.66 -1.05 29.68
CA GLY A 140 -22.74 -1.32 30.76
C GLY A 140 -23.44 -1.16 32.10
N GLU A 141 -23.79 -2.28 32.71
CA GLU A 141 -24.25 -2.32 34.08
C GLU A 141 -23.15 -1.75 34.96
N ARG A 142 -23.37 -0.55 35.54
CA ARG A 142 -22.45 0.01 36.53
C ARG A 142 -22.48 -0.93 37.72
N ARG A 143 -21.56 -1.91 37.76
CA ARG A 143 -21.29 -2.69 38.96
C ARG A 143 -20.82 -1.70 40.00
N LYS A 144 -21.76 -1.16 40.79
CA LYS A 144 -21.45 -0.44 42.02
C LYS A 144 -20.63 -1.43 42.82
N LEU A 145 -19.31 -1.19 42.90
CA LEU A 145 -18.42 -1.95 43.76
C LEU A 145 -19.10 -1.91 45.13
N LYS A 146 -19.70 -3.02 45.57
CA LYS A 146 -20.27 -3.09 46.90
C LYS A 146 -19.06 -3.03 47.81
N LEU A 147 -18.72 -1.83 48.28
CA LEU A 147 -17.78 -1.66 49.37
C LEU A 147 -18.31 -2.54 50.50
N LEU A 148 -17.65 -3.66 50.72
CA LEU A 148 -17.89 -4.49 51.90
C LEU A 148 -17.39 -3.63 53.06
N THR A 149 -18.28 -2.80 53.62
CA THR A 149 -18.02 -2.11 54.87
C THR A 149 -17.72 -3.20 55.90
N GLN A 150 -16.45 -3.34 56.28
CA GLN A 150 -16.06 -4.25 57.34
C GLN A 150 -16.86 -3.88 58.60
N LYS A 151 -17.77 -4.77 59.01
CA LYS A 151 -18.34 -4.71 60.36
C LYS A 151 -17.16 -4.90 61.31
N ARG A 152 -16.85 -3.85 62.06
CA ARG A 152 -15.88 -3.78 63.16
C ARG A 152 -15.57 -5.15 63.77
N LEU A 153 -14.28 -5.46 63.96
CA LEU A 153 -13.84 -6.48 64.90
C LEU A 153 -14.57 -6.23 66.23
N LYS A 154 -15.46 -7.14 66.64
CA LYS A 154 -15.88 -7.24 68.03
C LYS A 154 -14.74 -7.95 68.75
N ASN A 155 -14.10 -7.22 69.67
CA ASN A 155 -13.06 -7.75 70.55
C ASN A 155 -13.49 -9.08 71.17
N PRO A 156 -12.52 -9.97 71.35
CA PRO A 156 -12.33 -10.48 72.70
C PRO A 156 -10.84 -10.45 73.02
N ILE A 157 -10.45 -9.68 74.02
CA ILE A 157 -9.34 -10.02 74.92
C ILE A 157 -9.60 -9.21 76.19
N SER A 158 -10.25 -9.88 77.14
CA SER A 158 -10.15 -9.59 78.56
C SER A 158 -8.76 -10.05 78.99
N VAL A 159 -7.79 -9.14 78.97
CA VAL A 159 -6.55 -9.33 79.74
C VAL A 159 -6.52 -8.19 80.74
N GLU A 160 -6.88 -8.58 81.96
CA GLU A 160 -6.66 -7.86 83.19
C GLU A 160 -5.16 -7.61 83.34
N VAL A 161 -4.75 -6.34 83.30
CA VAL A 161 -3.48 -5.93 83.90
C VAL A 161 -3.75 -4.72 84.78
N SER A 162 -3.73 -5.03 86.07
CA SER A 162 -3.87 -4.13 87.19
C SER A 162 -2.66 -3.21 87.31
N HIS A 163 -2.92 -1.99 87.79
CA HIS A 163 -2.01 -1.09 88.50
C HIS A 163 -0.82 -0.48 87.71
N LEU A 164 -0.91 0.82 87.35
CA LEU A 164 -0.37 1.94 88.15
C LEU A 164 -0.53 3.30 87.44
N ASN A 165 -1.35 4.15 88.08
CA ASN A 165 -1.23 5.59 88.34
C ASN A 165 -0.46 6.55 87.39
N HIS A 166 -1.13 7.69 87.21
CA HIS A 166 -0.62 9.07 87.41
C HIS A 166 -0.43 9.97 86.17
N SER A 167 -1.42 10.85 85.99
CA SER A 167 -1.30 12.31 85.82
C SER A 167 -0.70 12.96 84.56
N SER A 168 -1.43 14.01 84.15
CA SER A 168 -1.03 15.30 83.55
C SER A 168 -0.25 15.40 82.24
N GLU A 169 -0.82 16.26 81.39
CA GLU A 169 -0.17 17.34 80.62
C GLU A 169 0.89 17.03 79.56
N GLY A 170 0.84 17.81 78.46
CA GLY A 170 2.05 18.29 77.80
C GLY A 170 2.06 18.21 76.28
N ASN A 171 2.12 19.40 75.67
CA ASN A 171 2.30 19.67 74.24
C ASN A 171 3.65 19.20 73.65
N HIS A 172 3.68 18.94 72.33
CA HIS A 172 4.67 19.47 71.36
C HIS A 172 4.32 18.93 69.95
N VAL A 173 3.78 19.72 69.01
CA VAL A 173 4.47 20.61 68.05
C VAL A 173 5.75 19.99 67.45
N TYR A 174 5.73 19.66 66.16
CA TYR A 174 6.53 20.35 65.11
C TYR A 174 5.99 20.02 63.70
N SER A 175 5.64 21.09 62.99
CA SER A 175 5.38 21.19 61.56
C SER A 175 6.68 21.33 60.78
N HIS A 176 6.74 20.83 59.55
CA HIS A 176 7.39 21.55 58.45
C HIS A 176 6.91 21.05 57.08
N THR A 177 6.26 21.96 56.36
CA THR A 177 6.08 21.98 54.91
C THR A 177 7.41 22.30 54.22
N ASN A 178 7.59 21.87 52.97
CA ASN A 178 7.80 22.80 51.85
C ASN A 178 7.77 22.09 50.48
N SER A 179 7.15 22.81 49.55
CA SER A 179 6.95 22.59 48.12
C SER A 179 8.09 23.20 47.28
N VAL A 180 7.85 23.29 45.96
CA VAL A 180 8.52 24.09 44.89
C VAL A 180 9.43 23.22 44.01
N SER A 181 9.30 23.14 42.67
CA SER A 181 8.57 23.90 41.62
C SER A 181 7.96 22.96 40.59
#